data_AF-A0A7W0I3F3-F1
#
_entry.id   AF-A0A7W0I3F3-F1
#
_cell.length_a   1.000
_cell.length_b   1.000
_cell.length_c   1.000
_cell.angle_alpha   90.00
_cell.angle_beta   90.00
_cell.angle_gamma   90.00
#
_symmetry.space_group_name_H-M   'P 1'
#
loop_
_entity.id
_entity.type
_entity.pdbx_description
1 polymer ?
#
loop_
_entity_poly.entity_id
_entity_poly.type
_entity_poly.pdbx_seq_one_letter_code
_entity_poly.pdbx_strand_id
1 'polypeptide(L)'
;MGNRTLWKLFTVVPFLAAVLLIGIIHTVMLAREQVMPFAEPYGRATLLPELASQAGPVQMTGNQSFAYRSGNELIYVKIDNEGRSSSVVRPVPDTELFQSYRLIGEAEAVWIGASNKLYASEWDNGNWSPRKLLTETEMNGVQTLQAGTDKTVLLTYNDEALFVGISSGGDASDWIKLNANGIKQVQGFMDKNGMLSAVYATSKEGNTALHVVKLDTKSGKTVVMEKLKDLELVNRYLEDYTLYADNSLLRVAYTISSAKSGKSSLQMLTFPWDQPADVQDERIDLPSSETSDSDTILQPIFSETDTGEATLIVSSVYEKSRRMSSQEVYQLSFHETQLESSTKISQNDGFAQYPKLVQSSDTRLAVWLDSANEASYRVYYATDQQPYRERMNRLTADDLRTAAENVPLLWGIGLVTWFLSLKWIFLPGIYLLVLNAFWQHQYDSRPRLHFFISLGMYVGVKALLVGDYRKAAALQVMPDVLQPILVYFSMLVIMAFLAYVSTRLWRKGLGDRNIGLELFYFALLDIFMTNLWSSYFMSPATF
;
A
#
# COMPACT_ATOMS: atom_id res chain seq x y z
N MET A 1 -27.11 6.28 -54.00
CA MET A 1 -26.09 5.54 -53.20
C MET A 1 -26.03 5.95 -51.72
N GLY A 2 -26.60 7.08 -51.27
CA GLY A 2 -26.49 7.54 -49.86
C GLY A 2 -27.21 6.73 -48.77
N ASN A 3 -28.33 6.04 -49.06
CA ASN A 3 -29.13 5.35 -48.03
C ASN A 3 -28.51 4.04 -47.49
N ARG A 4 -27.70 3.31 -48.28
CA ARG A 4 -27.13 2.03 -47.84
C ARG A 4 -25.98 2.21 -46.84
N THR A 5 -25.21 3.29 -46.96
CA THR A 5 -24.08 3.61 -46.08
C THR A 5 -24.56 4.07 -44.70
N LEU A 6 -25.58 4.95 -44.66
CA LEU A 6 -26.27 5.35 -43.43
C LEU A 6 -26.88 4.14 -42.70
N TRP A 7 -27.41 3.17 -43.44
CA TRP A 7 -28.04 2.00 -42.86
C TRP A 7 -27.05 1.00 -42.24
N LYS A 8 -25.88 0.78 -42.87
CA LYS A 8 -24.78 0.01 -42.25
C LYS A 8 -24.31 0.62 -40.94
N LEU A 9 -24.37 1.96 -40.82
CA LEU A 9 -24.06 2.67 -39.58
C LEU A 9 -25.00 2.25 -38.44
N PHE A 10 -26.32 2.17 -38.69
CA PHE A 10 -27.30 1.80 -37.66
C PHE A 10 -27.15 0.38 -37.11
N THR A 11 -26.53 -0.54 -37.85
CA THR A 11 -26.23 -1.89 -37.36
C THR A 11 -25.13 -1.89 -36.30
N VAL A 12 -24.17 -0.96 -36.42
CA VAL A 12 -22.94 -0.91 -35.61
C VAL A 12 -23.00 0.16 -34.51
N VAL A 13 -23.72 1.25 -34.74
CA VAL A 13 -23.86 2.38 -33.80
C VAL A 13 -24.34 1.95 -32.40
N PRO A 14 -25.34 1.06 -32.23
CA PRO A 14 -25.73 0.60 -30.89
C PRO A 14 -24.62 -0.13 -30.14
N PHE A 15 -23.83 -0.95 -30.85
CA PHE A 15 -22.68 -1.64 -30.26
C PHE A 15 -21.61 -0.62 -29.84
N LEU A 16 -21.25 0.32 -30.71
CA LEU A 16 -20.27 1.37 -30.39
C LEU A 16 -20.73 2.27 -29.23
N ALA A 17 -22.00 2.66 -29.20
CA ALA A 17 -22.56 3.48 -28.14
C ALA A 17 -22.52 2.73 -26.79
N ALA A 18 -22.85 1.44 -26.78
CA ALA A 18 -22.72 0.61 -25.58
C ALA A 18 -21.27 0.47 -25.13
N VAL A 19 -20.34 0.24 -26.06
CA VAL A 19 -18.90 0.18 -25.79
C VAL A 19 -18.40 1.46 -25.14
N LEU A 20 -18.73 2.62 -25.72
CA LEU A 20 -18.30 3.91 -25.18
C LEU A 20 -18.91 4.18 -23.80
N LEU A 21 -20.22 3.96 -23.63
CA LEU A 21 -20.90 4.22 -22.37
C LEU A 21 -20.40 3.30 -21.26
N ILE A 22 -20.33 1.99 -21.51
CA ILE A 22 -19.84 1.01 -20.54
C ILE A 22 -18.36 1.26 -20.26
N GLY A 23 -17.57 1.66 -21.27
CA GLY A 23 -16.17 2.04 -21.09
C GLY A 23 -15.98 3.20 -20.15
N ILE A 24 -16.74 4.29 -20.33
CA ILE A 24 -16.71 5.44 -19.42
C ILE A 24 -17.08 5.02 -18.00
N ILE A 25 -18.14 4.20 -17.83
CA ILE A 25 -18.55 3.74 -16.51
C ILE A 25 -17.47 2.85 -15.87
N HIS A 26 -16.91 1.90 -16.62
CA HIS A 26 -15.83 1.02 -16.17
C HIS A 26 -14.58 1.80 -15.79
N THR A 27 -14.18 2.79 -16.58
CA THR A 27 -13.07 3.69 -16.26
C THR A 27 -13.31 4.40 -14.92
N VAL A 28 -14.51 4.97 -14.72
CA VAL A 28 -14.84 5.67 -13.48
C VAL A 28 -14.88 4.72 -12.28
N MET A 29 -15.42 3.51 -12.47
CA MET A 29 -15.47 2.48 -11.44
C MET A 29 -14.06 2.00 -11.06
N LEU A 30 -13.21 1.69 -12.04
CA LEU A 30 -11.81 1.30 -11.83
C LEU A 30 -11.03 2.41 -11.10
N ALA A 31 -11.13 3.65 -11.57
CA ALA A 31 -10.43 4.78 -10.95
C ALA A 31 -10.88 4.98 -9.49
N ARG A 32 -12.17 4.80 -9.21
CA ARG A 32 -12.71 4.84 -7.84
C ARG A 32 -12.23 3.68 -7.00
N GLU A 33 -12.21 2.46 -7.54
CA GLU A 33 -11.73 1.27 -6.80
C GLU A 33 -10.27 1.46 -6.37
N GLN A 34 -9.42 1.93 -7.29
CA GLN A 34 -8.01 2.25 -7.05
C GLN A 34 -7.84 3.34 -5.98
N VAL A 35 -8.55 4.46 -6.14
CA VAL A 35 -8.28 5.68 -5.37
C VAL A 35 -9.21 5.87 -4.15
N MET A 36 -10.27 5.08 -3.97
CA MET A 36 -11.22 5.22 -2.83
C MET A 36 -11.51 3.89 -2.10
N PRO A 37 -11.72 3.89 -0.77
CA PRO A 37 -11.79 5.06 0.11
C PRO A 37 -10.41 5.67 0.34
N PHE A 38 -10.39 7.00 0.48
CA PHE A 38 -9.21 7.75 0.89
C PHE A 38 -8.74 7.28 2.27
N ALA A 39 -7.43 7.32 2.50
CA ALA A 39 -6.82 6.94 3.76
C ALA A 39 -7.10 7.99 4.86
N GLU A 40 -8.30 8.02 5.44
CA GLU A 40 -8.59 8.92 6.56
C GLU A 40 -7.81 8.52 7.82
N PRO A 41 -7.23 9.47 8.58
CA PRO A 41 -7.36 10.92 8.46
C PRO A 41 -6.35 11.59 7.51
N TYR A 42 -5.53 10.85 6.78
CA TYR A 42 -4.52 11.37 5.86
C TYR A 42 -5.07 11.76 4.48
N GLY A 43 -4.30 12.54 3.73
CA GLY A 43 -4.52 12.75 2.30
C GLY A 43 -3.84 11.67 1.45
N ARG A 44 -4.27 11.52 0.20
CA ARG A 44 -3.56 10.69 -0.79
C ARG A 44 -2.10 11.11 -0.90
N ALA A 45 -1.21 10.12 -0.95
CA ALA A 45 0.23 10.30 -0.98
C ALA A 45 0.71 11.16 -2.16
N THR A 46 1.74 11.97 -1.91
CA THR A 46 2.46 12.75 -2.93
C THR A 46 3.83 12.13 -3.18
N LEU A 47 4.15 11.89 -4.46
CA LEU A 47 5.48 11.49 -4.91
C LEU A 47 6.42 12.69 -4.97
N LEU A 48 7.63 12.56 -4.43
CA LEU A 48 8.71 13.52 -4.61
C LEU A 48 9.51 13.25 -5.91
N PRO A 49 10.10 14.29 -6.53
CA PRO A 49 10.76 14.14 -7.82
C PRO A 49 12.08 13.37 -7.75
N GLU A 50 12.88 13.55 -6.70
CA GLU A 50 14.17 12.88 -6.54
C GLU A 50 14.04 11.49 -5.90
N LEU A 51 14.73 10.49 -6.46
CA LEU A 51 14.76 9.13 -5.92
C LEU A 51 15.73 9.03 -4.74
N ALA A 52 15.37 8.28 -3.71
CA ALA A 52 16.31 7.89 -2.67
C ALA A 52 17.21 6.75 -3.16
N SER A 53 18.49 6.78 -2.80
CA SER A 53 19.49 5.78 -3.21
C SER A 53 19.89 4.81 -2.10
N GLN A 54 19.13 4.77 -0.99
CA GLN A 54 19.41 3.91 0.15
C GLN A 54 18.13 3.23 0.63
N ALA A 55 18.24 1.93 0.89
CA ALA A 55 17.24 1.16 1.60
C ALA A 55 17.23 1.54 3.08
N GLY A 56 16.11 2.03 3.58
CA GLY A 56 15.95 2.43 4.97
C GLY A 56 15.04 3.64 5.14
N PRO A 57 14.56 3.89 6.36
CA PRO A 57 13.66 5.01 6.62
C PRO A 57 14.37 6.34 6.35
N VAL A 58 13.61 7.32 5.87
CA VAL A 58 14.10 8.70 5.77
C VAL A 58 14.47 9.24 7.15
N GLN A 59 15.33 10.26 7.18
CA GLN A 59 15.77 10.86 8.43
C GLN A 59 14.95 12.10 8.70
N MET A 60 14.13 12.06 9.76
CA MET A 60 13.33 13.21 10.16
C MET A 60 14.27 14.27 10.74
N THR A 61 14.25 15.48 10.19
CA THR A 61 15.08 16.60 10.65
C THR A 61 14.30 17.61 11.49
N GLY A 62 12.98 17.46 11.54
CA GLY A 62 12.05 18.28 12.31
C GLY A 62 10.59 17.81 12.13
N ASN A 63 9.63 18.54 12.71
CA ASN A 63 8.22 18.13 12.73
C ASN A 63 7.55 18.06 11.35
N GLN A 64 8.05 18.85 10.41
CA GLN A 64 7.54 18.93 9.03
C GLN A 64 8.69 18.86 8.02
N SER A 65 9.81 18.25 8.41
CA SER A 65 10.99 18.18 7.56
C SER A 65 11.71 16.85 7.71
N PHE A 66 12.24 16.38 6.60
CA PHE A 66 12.99 15.14 6.54
C PHE A 66 14.05 15.24 5.45
N ALA A 67 15.01 14.34 5.49
CA ALA A 67 16.06 14.26 4.51
C ALA A 67 16.36 12.81 4.11
N TYR A 68 16.82 12.66 2.88
CA TYR A 68 17.26 11.39 2.33
C TYR A 68 18.40 11.60 1.35
N ARG A 69 19.14 10.52 1.09
CA ARG A 69 20.27 10.53 0.15
C ARG A 69 19.78 10.17 -1.25
N SER A 70 20.20 10.95 -2.24
CA SER A 70 20.02 10.71 -3.67
C SER A 70 21.40 10.72 -4.33
N GLY A 71 22.02 9.54 -4.50
CA GLY A 71 23.36 9.44 -5.08
C GLY A 71 24.43 10.11 -4.20
N ASN A 72 25.01 11.21 -4.68
CA ASN A 72 26.02 12.00 -3.96
C ASN A 72 25.44 13.29 -3.36
N GLU A 73 24.13 13.34 -3.21
CA GLU A 73 23.39 14.49 -2.68
C GLU A 73 22.51 14.07 -1.51
N LEU A 74 22.25 15.01 -0.62
CA LEU A 74 21.25 14.98 0.44
C LEU A 74 20.12 15.92 0.07
N ILE A 75 18.92 15.37 -0.05
CA ILE A 75 17.70 16.11 -0.34
C ILE A 75 17.02 16.42 0.98
N TYR A 76 16.95 17.69 1.35
CA TYR A 76 16.23 18.18 2.53
C TYR A 76 14.86 18.67 2.10
N VAL A 77 13.81 18.04 2.59
CA VAL A 77 12.42 18.36 2.25
C VAL A 77 11.76 19.05 3.44
N LYS A 78 11.07 20.16 3.17
CA LYS A 78 10.20 20.87 4.12
C LYS A 78 8.77 20.87 3.59
N ILE A 79 7.84 20.50 4.46
CA ILE A 79 6.40 20.55 4.19
C ILE A 79 5.86 21.83 4.82
N ASP A 80 5.20 22.67 4.04
CA ASP A 80 4.57 23.89 4.54
C ASP A 80 3.22 23.62 5.23
N ASN A 81 2.58 24.67 5.75
CA ASN A 81 1.27 24.56 6.40
C ASN A 81 0.12 24.21 5.43
N GLU A 82 0.35 24.25 4.12
CA GLU A 82 -0.59 23.78 3.09
C GLU A 82 -0.28 22.35 2.62
N GLY A 83 0.70 21.68 3.24
CA GLY A 83 1.15 20.34 2.91
C GLY A 83 1.91 20.26 1.59
N ARG A 84 2.52 21.35 1.13
CA ARG A 84 3.35 21.36 -0.07
C ARG A 84 4.80 21.16 0.32
N SER A 85 5.48 20.32 -0.45
CA SER A 85 6.90 20.08 -0.31
C SER A 85 7.73 21.14 -1.03
N SER A 86 8.79 21.60 -0.37
CA SER A 86 9.92 22.31 -0.96
C SER A 86 11.20 21.55 -0.62
N SER A 87 12.16 21.51 -1.54
CA SER A 87 13.41 20.78 -1.35
C SER A 87 14.64 21.68 -1.48
N VAL A 88 15.67 21.37 -0.68
CA VAL A 88 17.01 21.96 -0.78
C VAL A 88 17.99 20.81 -0.96
N VAL A 89 18.82 20.91 -2.01
CA VAL A 89 19.84 19.91 -2.32
C VAL A 89 21.17 20.33 -1.72
N ARG A 90 21.85 19.41 -1.05
CA ARG A 90 23.22 19.61 -0.53
C ARG A 90 24.11 18.46 -0.98
N PRO A 91 25.41 18.67 -1.25
CA PRO A 91 26.32 17.55 -1.47
C PRO A 91 26.42 16.68 -0.22
N VAL A 92 26.81 15.41 -0.36
CA VAL A 92 27.23 14.59 0.79
C VAL A 92 28.54 15.12 1.39
N PRO A 93 28.79 14.96 2.69
CA PRO A 93 30.03 15.43 3.33
C PRO A 93 31.28 14.62 2.90
N ASP A 94 31.09 13.38 2.45
CA ASP A 94 32.16 12.51 1.95
C ASP A 94 31.72 11.82 0.65
N THR A 95 32.37 12.15 -0.47
CA THR A 95 32.05 11.58 -1.78
C THR A 95 32.66 10.21 -2.02
N GLU A 96 33.62 9.77 -1.21
CA GLU A 96 34.27 8.46 -1.36
C GLU A 96 33.40 7.36 -0.74
N LEU A 97 33.07 7.49 0.55
CA LEU A 97 32.22 6.54 1.26
C LEU A 97 31.38 7.21 2.36
N PHE A 98 30.07 7.27 2.12
CA PHE A 98 29.09 7.82 3.05
C PHE A 98 28.06 6.74 3.42
N GLN A 99 28.46 5.79 4.27
CA GLN A 99 27.64 4.66 4.68
C GLN A 99 27.14 4.81 6.11
N SER A 100 26.02 4.13 6.40
CA SER A 100 25.40 4.10 7.74
C SER A 100 25.23 5.50 8.36
N TYR A 101 24.96 6.53 7.55
CA TYR A 101 24.97 7.90 8.03
C TYR A 101 23.75 8.25 8.87
N ARG A 102 23.90 9.23 9.75
CA ARG A 102 22.85 9.86 10.54
C ARG A 102 23.00 11.38 10.52
N LEU A 103 21.90 12.07 10.27
CA LEU A 103 21.80 13.51 10.34
C LEU A 103 21.33 13.88 11.75
N ILE A 104 21.93 14.93 12.28
CA ILE A 104 21.56 15.53 13.56
C ILE A 104 20.98 16.90 13.20
N GLY A 105 19.65 16.94 13.12
CA GLY A 105 18.92 18.07 12.56
C GLY A 105 19.31 18.35 11.11
N GLU A 106 19.46 19.64 10.77
CA GLU A 106 19.92 20.08 9.44
C GLU A 106 21.39 20.49 9.40
N ALA A 107 22.11 20.45 10.52
CA ALA A 107 23.41 21.10 10.65
C ALA A 107 24.58 20.13 10.82
N GLU A 108 24.36 18.88 11.20
CA GLU A 108 25.45 17.94 11.46
C GLU A 108 25.14 16.58 10.84
N ALA A 109 26.19 15.91 10.34
CA ALA A 109 26.12 14.56 9.82
C ALA A 109 27.21 13.71 10.46
N VAL A 110 26.85 12.48 10.84
CA VAL A 110 27.75 11.44 11.35
C VAL A 110 27.66 10.23 10.43
N TRP A 111 28.79 9.63 10.06
CA TRP A 111 28.82 8.48 9.16
C TRP A 111 30.01 7.56 9.39
N ILE A 112 29.94 6.37 8.80
CA ILE A 112 31.04 5.42 8.76
C ILE A 112 31.75 5.55 7.40
N GLY A 113 33.04 5.87 7.44
CA GLY A 113 33.88 6.06 6.24
C GLY A 113 34.59 4.78 5.79
N ALA A 114 35.45 4.88 4.77
CA ALA A 114 36.11 3.74 4.10
C ALA A 114 37.01 2.87 4.99
N SER A 115 37.38 3.35 6.17
CA SER A 115 38.17 2.64 7.19
C SER A 115 37.33 2.02 8.31
N ASN A 116 36.01 1.94 8.13
CA ASN A 116 35.04 1.62 9.19
C ASN A 116 35.12 2.53 10.43
N LYS A 117 35.76 3.70 10.30
CA LYS A 117 35.84 4.69 11.38
C LYS A 117 34.67 5.65 11.33
N LEU A 118 34.32 6.18 12.50
CA LEU A 118 33.22 7.14 12.64
C LEU A 118 33.72 8.56 12.43
N TYR A 119 33.05 9.28 11.54
CA TYR A 119 33.33 10.68 11.22
C TYR A 119 32.12 11.56 11.45
N ALA A 120 32.37 12.84 11.69
CA ALA A 120 31.36 13.89 11.73
C ALA A 120 31.76 15.09 10.87
N SER A 121 30.77 15.88 10.46
CA SER A 121 30.95 17.14 9.76
C SER A 121 29.74 18.02 10.02
N GLU A 122 29.98 19.32 10.09
CA GLU A 122 28.97 20.35 10.30
C GLU A 122 28.73 21.12 9.01
N TRP A 123 27.47 21.42 8.72
CA TRP A 123 27.05 22.25 7.62
C TRP A 123 26.97 23.70 8.09
N ASP A 124 27.87 24.53 7.58
CA ASP A 124 27.89 25.96 7.87
C ASP A 124 28.25 26.76 6.61
N ASN A 125 27.65 27.94 6.47
CA ASN A 125 27.91 28.87 5.36
C ASN A 125 27.86 28.23 3.96
N GLY A 126 26.97 27.24 3.77
CA GLY A 126 26.74 26.58 2.49
C GLY A 126 27.74 25.48 2.13
N ASN A 127 28.59 25.04 3.06
CA ASN A 127 29.52 23.93 2.86
C ASN A 127 29.61 23.03 4.10
N TRP A 128 30.04 21.79 3.89
CA TRP A 128 30.44 20.89 4.98
C TRP A 128 31.82 21.27 5.50
N SER A 129 31.99 21.26 6.82
CA SER A 129 33.29 21.37 7.48
C SER A 129 34.18 20.18 7.10
N PRO A 130 35.52 20.30 7.19
CA PRO A 130 36.40 19.13 7.04
C PRO A 130 35.95 17.98 7.95
N ARG A 131 36.02 16.74 7.45
CA ARG A 131 35.64 15.56 8.24
C ARG A 131 36.46 15.49 9.53
N LYS A 132 35.77 15.29 10.64
CA LYS A 132 36.33 15.14 11.97
C LYS A 132 36.21 13.70 12.40
N LEU A 133 37.32 13.10 12.83
CA LEU A 133 37.32 11.73 13.33
C LEU A 133 36.75 11.71 14.76
N LEU A 134 35.70 10.92 15.00
CA LEU A 134 35.10 10.76 16.33
C LEU A 134 35.69 9.59 17.11
N THR A 135 36.12 8.53 16.42
CA THR A 135 36.77 7.37 17.04
C THR A 135 37.65 6.62 16.05
N GLU A 136 38.80 6.15 16.52
CA GLU A 136 39.70 5.26 15.77
C GLU A 136 39.19 3.81 15.75
N THR A 137 38.20 3.49 16.59
CA THR A 137 37.62 2.14 16.69
C THR A 137 36.77 1.85 15.45
N GLU A 138 36.95 0.67 14.87
CA GLU A 138 36.12 0.21 13.75
C GLU A 138 34.68 -0.05 14.22
N MET A 139 33.72 0.49 13.47
CA MET A 139 32.28 0.45 13.72
C MET A 139 31.55 -0.17 12.52
N ASN A 140 30.52 -0.95 12.81
CA ASN A 140 29.63 -1.57 11.82
C ASN A 140 28.34 -0.76 11.62
N GLY A 141 27.94 0.04 12.62
CA GLY A 141 26.73 0.88 12.53
C GLY A 141 26.71 2.02 13.53
N VAL A 142 25.91 3.04 13.22
CA VAL A 142 25.64 4.19 14.09
C VAL A 142 24.15 4.56 14.08
N GLN A 143 23.66 4.92 15.25
CA GLN A 143 22.37 5.56 15.46
C GLN A 143 22.58 6.82 16.30
N THR A 144 21.79 7.85 16.00
CA THR A 144 21.73 9.11 16.75
C THR A 144 20.42 9.16 17.52
N LEU A 145 20.49 9.61 18.78
CA LEU A 145 19.34 9.78 19.67
C LEU A 145 19.42 11.16 20.29
N GLN A 146 18.37 11.96 20.15
CA GLN A 146 18.33 13.29 20.75
C GLN A 146 18.21 13.18 22.28
N ALA A 147 19.08 13.86 23.03
CA ALA A 147 19.12 13.87 24.49
C ALA A 147 19.00 15.31 25.01
N GLY A 148 17.81 15.91 24.88
CA GLY A 148 17.58 17.33 25.16
C GLY A 148 17.83 18.23 23.95
N THR A 149 18.04 19.53 24.15
CA THR A 149 18.18 20.50 23.03
C THR A 149 19.52 20.42 22.32
N ASP A 150 20.62 20.25 23.06
CA ASP A 150 21.97 20.48 22.52
C ASP A 150 22.88 19.24 22.60
N LYS A 151 22.35 18.09 23.01
CA LYS A 151 23.13 16.85 23.16
C LYS A 151 22.52 15.74 22.33
N THR A 152 23.40 15.02 21.65
CA THR A 152 23.03 13.83 20.88
C THR A 152 23.81 12.65 21.41
N VAL A 153 23.11 11.56 21.71
CA VAL A 153 23.75 10.30 22.04
C VAL A 153 24.01 9.53 20.75
N LEU A 154 25.27 9.14 20.56
CA LEU A 154 25.73 8.27 19.50
C LEU A 154 25.76 6.84 20.03
N LEU A 155 24.95 5.99 19.43
CA LEU A 155 24.92 4.56 19.71
C LEU A 155 25.57 3.83 18.55
N THR A 156 26.76 3.29 18.76
CA THR A 156 27.53 2.60 17.72
C THR A 156 27.92 1.21 18.17
N TYR A 157 28.19 0.31 17.23
CA TYR A 157 28.54 -1.06 17.57
C TYR A 157 29.52 -1.66 16.56
N ASN A 158 30.21 -2.69 17.01
CA ASN A 158 30.94 -3.63 16.16
C ASN A 158 30.69 -5.07 16.65
N ASP A 159 31.46 -6.03 16.16
CA ASP A 159 31.26 -7.44 16.53
C ASP A 159 31.68 -7.76 17.99
N GLU A 160 32.35 -6.85 18.70
CA GLU A 160 32.87 -7.08 20.07
C GLU A 160 32.12 -6.29 21.16
N ALA A 161 31.58 -5.12 20.82
CA ALA A 161 30.97 -4.26 21.82
C ALA A 161 29.95 -3.28 21.24
N LEU A 162 29.09 -2.82 22.15
CA LEU A 162 28.25 -1.65 21.99
C LEU A 162 28.96 -0.45 22.62
N PHE A 163 28.96 0.68 21.93
CA PHE A 163 29.58 1.93 22.36
C PHE A 163 28.54 3.03 22.44
N VAL A 164 28.57 3.78 23.54
CA VAL A 164 27.70 4.93 23.77
C VAL A 164 28.57 6.16 23.94
N GLY A 165 28.46 7.10 23.01
CA GLY A 165 29.12 8.40 23.06
C GLY A 165 28.10 9.51 23.23
N ILE A 166 28.48 10.60 23.89
CA ILE A 166 27.67 11.83 23.94
C ILE A 166 28.37 12.87 23.07
N SER A 167 27.70 13.30 22.01
CA SER A 167 28.14 14.38 21.13
C SER A 167 27.51 15.71 21.58
N SER A 168 28.33 16.76 21.65
CA SER A 168 27.91 18.14 21.89
C SER A 168 28.74 19.06 20.98
N GLY A 169 28.16 19.50 19.85
CA GLY A 169 28.85 20.37 18.88
C GLY A 169 29.98 19.66 18.13
N GLY A 170 29.69 18.49 17.57
CA GLY A 170 30.64 17.72 16.77
C GLY A 170 31.82 17.11 17.53
N ASP A 171 31.86 17.21 18.86
CA ASP A 171 32.82 16.52 19.74
C ASP A 171 32.13 15.42 20.53
N ALA A 172 32.62 14.18 20.40
CA ALA A 172 32.25 13.06 21.25
C ALA A 172 33.43 12.74 22.19
N SER A 173 33.38 13.20 23.44
CA SER A 173 34.56 13.17 24.32
C SER A 173 34.65 11.94 25.23
N ASP A 174 33.59 11.15 25.40
CA ASP A 174 33.59 10.03 26.35
C ASP A 174 32.76 8.86 25.83
N TRP A 175 33.45 7.77 25.45
CA TRP A 175 32.82 6.55 24.96
C TRP A 175 32.69 5.51 26.07
N ILE A 176 31.46 5.10 26.36
CA ILE A 176 31.16 3.98 27.26
C ILE A 176 31.15 2.70 26.43
N LYS A 177 32.10 1.79 26.71
CA LYS A 177 32.16 0.47 26.09
C LYS A 177 31.36 -0.54 26.91
N LEU A 178 30.38 -1.18 26.29
CA LEU A 178 29.57 -2.24 26.85
C LEU A 178 29.93 -3.56 26.14
N ASN A 179 30.42 -4.54 26.90
CA ASN A 179 30.86 -5.82 26.34
C ASN A 179 29.67 -6.62 25.82
N ALA A 180 29.54 -6.72 24.50
CA ALA A 180 28.44 -7.40 23.84
C ALA A 180 28.93 -7.94 22.50
N ASN A 181 29.07 -9.26 22.41
CA ASN A 181 29.67 -9.92 21.24
C ASN A 181 28.61 -10.30 20.20
N GLY A 182 29.00 -10.26 18.92
CA GLY A 182 28.21 -10.75 17.79
C GLY A 182 27.01 -9.86 17.44
N ILE A 183 27.07 -8.56 17.74
CA ILE A 183 25.99 -7.60 17.47
C ILE A 183 25.81 -7.46 15.95
N LYS A 184 24.56 -7.59 15.48
CA LYS A 184 24.21 -7.39 14.07
C LYS A 184 23.38 -6.14 13.81
N GLN A 185 22.55 -5.76 14.77
CA GLN A 185 21.72 -4.57 14.72
C GLN A 185 21.58 -4.02 16.14
N VAL A 186 21.40 -2.70 16.24
CA VAL A 186 21.02 -2.02 17.48
C VAL A 186 19.90 -1.04 17.20
N GLN A 187 19.02 -0.88 18.17
CA GLN A 187 18.09 0.22 18.28
C GLN A 187 18.21 0.83 19.68
N GLY A 188 18.06 2.14 19.78
CA GLY A 188 18.06 2.86 21.05
C GLY A 188 16.89 3.82 21.16
N PHE A 189 16.56 4.16 22.40
CA PHE A 189 15.56 5.15 22.78
C PHE A 189 16.08 5.93 23.97
N MET A 190 15.93 7.25 23.92
CA MET A 190 16.30 8.15 25.01
C MET A 190 15.04 8.60 25.72
N ASP A 191 14.91 8.29 27.01
CA ASP A 191 13.78 8.79 27.79
C ASP A 191 13.97 10.27 28.20
N LYS A 192 12.90 10.89 28.68
CA LYS A 192 12.91 12.30 29.14
C LYS A 192 13.79 12.54 30.38
N ASN A 193 14.17 11.48 31.10
CA ASN A 193 15.02 11.55 32.28
C ASN A 193 16.54 11.47 31.95
N GLY A 194 16.87 11.15 30.69
CA GLY A 194 18.24 10.94 30.21
C GLY A 194 18.74 9.50 30.37
N MET A 195 17.84 8.53 30.55
CA MET A 195 18.18 7.12 30.47
C MET A 195 18.15 6.66 29.03
N LEU A 196 19.23 6.01 28.61
CA LEU A 196 19.29 5.29 27.36
C LEU A 196 18.75 3.88 27.58
N SER A 197 17.75 3.49 26.80
CA SER A 197 17.36 2.10 26.63
C SER A 197 17.78 1.66 25.24
N ALA A 198 18.56 0.58 25.13
CA ALA A 198 18.97 0.03 23.85
C ALA A 198 18.68 -1.46 23.80
N VAL A 199 18.22 -1.90 22.64
CA VAL A 199 18.00 -3.30 22.31
C VAL A 199 18.93 -3.66 21.17
N TYR A 200 19.64 -4.77 21.31
CA TYR A 200 20.57 -5.25 20.30
C TYR A 200 20.33 -6.72 20.00
N ALA A 201 20.48 -7.08 18.73
CA ALA A 201 20.39 -8.45 18.26
C ALA A 201 21.79 -9.04 18.13
N THR A 202 22.03 -10.18 18.77
CA THR A 202 23.26 -10.96 18.62
C THR A 202 23.01 -12.18 17.77
N SER A 203 23.99 -12.61 16.98
CA SER A 203 23.92 -13.85 16.21
C SER A 203 25.19 -14.69 16.43
N LYS A 204 25.01 -15.91 16.93
CA LYS A 204 26.10 -16.87 17.16
C LYS A 204 25.66 -18.26 16.72
N GLU A 205 26.43 -18.88 15.82
CA GLU A 205 26.18 -20.24 15.32
C GLU A 205 24.76 -20.45 14.74
N GLY A 206 24.18 -19.39 14.16
CA GLY A 206 22.83 -19.41 13.59
C GLY A 206 21.70 -19.14 14.58
N ASN A 207 21.99 -19.05 15.88
CA ASN A 207 21.03 -18.63 16.90
C ASN A 207 21.06 -17.11 17.06
N THR A 208 19.88 -16.48 16.96
CA THR A 208 19.73 -15.03 17.19
C THR A 208 19.03 -14.79 18.51
N ALA A 209 19.55 -13.85 19.31
CA ALA A 209 18.93 -13.45 20.57
C ALA A 209 18.81 -11.93 20.64
N LEU A 210 17.72 -11.45 21.25
CA LEU A 210 17.53 -10.05 21.60
C LEU A 210 18.02 -9.82 23.02
N HIS A 211 18.76 -8.73 23.21
CA HIS A 211 19.28 -8.30 24.49
C HIS A 211 18.89 -6.85 24.74
N VAL A 212 18.82 -6.46 26.01
CA VAL A 212 18.53 -5.09 26.44
C VAL A 212 19.67 -4.55 27.28
N VAL A 213 19.92 -3.26 27.15
CA VAL A 213 20.70 -2.49 28.11
C VAL A 213 19.96 -1.20 28.47
N LYS A 214 19.90 -0.89 29.76
CA LYS A 214 19.43 0.39 30.30
C LYS A 214 20.60 1.08 30.98
N LEU A 215 20.94 2.29 30.53
CA LEU A 215 22.13 3.03 30.94
C LEU A 215 21.74 4.43 31.37
N ASP A 216 22.22 4.87 32.54
CA ASP A 216 22.17 6.29 32.90
C ASP A 216 23.30 7.02 32.18
N THR A 217 22.94 7.85 31.20
CA THR A 217 23.92 8.57 30.37
C THR A 217 24.72 9.62 31.15
N LYS A 218 24.21 10.11 32.29
CA LYS A 218 24.91 11.10 33.12
C LYS A 218 26.00 10.46 33.98
N SER A 219 25.70 9.32 34.59
CA SER A 219 26.65 8.61 35.44
C SER A 219 27.51 7.58 34.69
N GLY A 220 27.10 7.21 33.47
CA GLY A 220 27.69 6.13 32.69
C GLY A 220 27.47 4.75 33.29
N LYS A 221 26.59 4.62 34.30
CA LYS A 221 26.33 3.35 34.98
C LYS A 221 25.24 2.56 34.28
N THR A 222 25.55 1.29 33.99
CA THR A 222 24.58 0.30 33.52
C THR A 222 23.63 -0.04 34.66
N VAL A 223 22.33 0.15 34.42
CA VAL A 223 21.26 -0.18 35.36
C VAL A 223 20.73 -1.58 35.10
N VAL A 224 20.53 -1.94 33.83
CA VAL A 224 20.07 -3.26 33.39
C VAL A 224 20.90 -3.71 32.21
N MET A 225 21.29 -4.97 32.16
CA MET A 225 21.88 -5.60 30.98
C MET A 225 21.53 -7.09 30.97
N GLU A 226 20.55 -7.46 30.16
CA GLU A 226 19.94 -8.79 30.20
C GLU A 226 19.60 -9.31 28.81
N LYS A 227 19.40 -10.64 28.71
CA LYS A 227 18.88 -11.28 27.51
C LYS A 227 17.35 -11.25 27.57
N LEU A 228 16.71 -10.65 26.55
CA LEU A 228 15.25 -10.55 26.46
C LEU A 228 14.64 -11.88 25.98
N LYS A 229 15.12 -12.39 24.84
CA LYS A 229 14.51 -13.55 24.18
C LYS A 229 15.47 -14.22 23.20
N ASP A 230 15.46 -15.54 23.17
CA ASP A 230 16.05 -16.32 22.07
C ASP A 230 15.01 -16.41 20.93
N LEU A 231 15.42 -16.08 19.70
CA LEU A 231 14.56 -16.14 18.53
C LEU A 231 14.69 -17.50 17.85
N GLU A 232 13.60 -18.26 17.79
CA GLU A 232 13.54 -19.52 17.05
C GLU A 232 13.42 -19.28 15.54
N LEU A 233 14.57 -19.21 14.86
CA LEU A 233 14.66 -18.79 13.46
C LEU A 233 14.82 -19.95 12.45
N VAL A 234 14.25 -21.13 12.71
CA VAL A 234 14.35 -22.26 11.76
C VAL A 234 13.64 -21.93 10.44
N ASN A 235 14.40 -21.76 9.35
CA ASN A 235 13.92 -21.26 8.04
C ASN A 235 13.25 -19.88 8.10
N ARG A 236 13.64 -19.08 9.09
CA ARG A 236 13.14 -17.72 9.31
C ARG A 236 14.33 -16.79 9.55
N TYR A 237 14.12 -15.49 9.44
CA TYR A 237 15.12 -14.49 9.80
C TYR A 237 14.44 -13.30 10.47
N LEU A 238 15.16 -12.65 11.38
CA LEU A 238 14.78 -11.35 11.93
C LEU A 238 14.98 -10.31 10.83
N GLU A 239 13.92 -9.61 10.46
CA GLU A 239 13.98 -8.63 9.37
C GLU A 239 14.27 -7.22 9.89
N ASP A 240 13.49 -6.77 10.86
CA ASP A 240 13.70 -5.46 11.49
C ASP A 240 13.07 -5.46 12.89
N TYR A 241 13.46 -4.49 13.71
CA TYR A 241 12.84 -4.20 14.98
C TYR A 241 13.00 -2.73 15.36
N THR A 242 12.12 -2.30 16.24
CA THR A 242 12.10 -0.97 16.83
C THR A 242 11.79 -1.10 18.31
N LEU A 243 12.10 -0.06 19.09
CA LEU A 243 11.78 -0.05 20.50
C LEU A 243 11.18 1.27 20.94
N TYR A 244 10.37 1.18 21.98
CA TYR A 244 9.87 2.30 22.75
C TYR A 244 10.04 1.95 24.22
N ALA A 245 10.48 2.90 25.02
CA ALA A 245 10.67 2.67 26.45
C ALA A 245 10.12 3.86 27.24
N ASP A 246 9.44 3.55 28.33
CA ASP A 246 9.10 4.54 29.34
C ASP A 246 9.74 4.15 30.69
N ASN A 247 9.34 4.84 31.76
CA ASN A 247 9.88 4.60 33.10
C ASN A 247 9.51 3.22 33.66
N SER A 248 8.41 2.63 33.21
CA SER A 248 7.81 1.40 33.73
C SER A 248 8.09 0.17 32.85
N LEU A 249 8.10 0.33 31.54
CA LEU A 249 8.19 -0.79 30.60
C LEU A 249 9.03 -0.47 29.36
N LEU A 250 9.50 -1.53 28.71
CA LEU A 250 10.10 -1.54 27.39
C LEU A 250 9.19 -2.32 26.44
N ARG A 251 8.95 -1.76 25.25
CA ARG A 251 8.28 -2.44 24.13
C ARG A 251 9.25 -2.61 22.99
N VAL A 252 9.33 -3.82 22.45
CA VAL A 252 10.12 -4.13 21.26
C VAL A 252 9.20 -4.75 20.22
N ALA A 253 8.95 -4.00 19.14
CA ALA A 253 8.20 -4.52 18.01
C ALA A 253 9.20 -5.06 16.98
N TYR A 254 9.04 -6.31 16.56
CA TYR A 254 9.97 -6.97 15.65
C TYR A 254 9.25 -7.84 14.63
N THR A 255 9.84 -7.96 13.44
CA THR A 255 9.28 -8.77 12.35
C THR A 255 10.15 -9.96 12.04
N ILE A 256 9.53 -11.14 12.00
CA ILE A 256 10.16 -12.38 11.57
C ILE A 256 9.58 -12.79 10.22
N SER A 257 10.46 -13.07 9.27
CA SER A 257 10.10 -13.44 7.90
C SER A 257 10.48 -14.88 7.60
N SER A 258 9.62 -15.61 6.87
CA SER A 258 9.88 -16.98 6.46
C SER A 258 10.55 -17.02 5.10
N ALA A 259 11.74 -17.64 5.03
CA ALA A 259 12.43 -17.88 3.77
C ALA A 259 11.64 -18.83 2.83
N LYS A 260 10.73 -19.65 3.37
CA LYS A 260 9.94 -20.62 2.60
C LYS A 260 8.68 -20.02 2.00
N SER A 261 7.94 -19.21 2.77
CA SER A 261 6.65 -18.66 2.32
C SER A 261 6.71 -17.20 1.89
N GLY A 262 7.78 -16.47 2.20
CA GLY A 262 7.86 -15.02 1.99
C GLY A 262 6.89 -14.21 2.87
N LYS A 263 6.27 -14.87 3.86
CA LYS A 263 5.34 -14.24 4.82
C LYS A 263 6.11 -13.68 6.01
N SER A 264 5.59 -12.59 6.57
CA SER A 264 6.23 -11.87 7.68
C SER A 264 5.23 -11.60 8.79
N SER A 265 5.58 -11.96 10.01
CA SER A 265 4.72 -11.75 11.19
C SER A 265 5.32 -10.68 12.10
N LEU A 266 4.47 -9.76 12.55
CA LEU A 266 4.80 -8.79 13.59
C LEU A 266 4.62 -9.42 14.98
N GLN A 267 5.61 -9.21 15.84
CA GLN A 267 5.61 -9.61 17.24
C GLN A 267 5.90 -8.37 18.09
N MET A 268 5.31 -8.33 19.29
CA MET A 268 5.53 -7.31 20.30
C MET A 268 6.03 -7.97 21.58
N LEU A 269 7.23 -7.61 22.00
CA LEU A 269 7.77 -8.00 23.29
C LEU A 269 7.55 -6.86 24.29
N THR A 270 6.90 -7.15 25.42
CA THR A 270 6.72 -6.21 26.53
C THR A 270 7.53 -6.67 27.72
N PHE A 271 8.41 -5.81 28.21
CA PHE A 271 9.37 -6.10 29.27
C PHE A 271 9.22 -5.08 30.40
N PRO A 272 8.60 -5.45 31.54
CA PRO A 272 8.51 -4.59 32.70
C PRO A 272 9.90 -4.38 33.33
N TRP A 273 10.30 -3.12 33.56
CA TRP A 273 11.62 -2.83 34.12
C TRP A 273 11.79 -3.33 35.55
N ASP A 274 10.70 -3.41 36.32
CA ASP A 274 10.67 -3.87 37.71
C ASP A 274 10.58 -5.39 37.82
N GLN A 275 10.01 -6.05 36.82
CA GLN A 275 9.82 -7.50 36.76
C GLN A 275 10.34 -8.09 35.44
N PRO A 276 11.67 -8.07 35.19
CA PRO A 276 12.30 -8.67 34.01
C PRO A 276 11.92 -10.11 33.69
N ALA A 277 11.49 -10.88 34.70
CA ALA A 277 11.06 -12.26 34.53
C ALA A 277 9.70 -12.40 33.81
N ASP A 278 8.86 -11.35 33.85
CA ASP A 278 7.50 -11.35 33.31
C ASP A 278 7.44 -10.80 31.89
N VAL A 279 8.38 -11.25 31.04
CA VAL A 279 8.42 -10.87 29.63
C VAL A 279 7.22 -11.45 28.90
N GLN A 280 6.44 -10.58 28.25
CA GLN A 280 5.33 -10.98 27.40
C GLN A 280 5.74 -10.90 25.93
N ASP A 281 5.29 -11.86 25.14
CA ASP A 281 5.55 -11.91 23.71
C ASP A 281 4.27 -12.24 22.98
N GLU A 282 3.77 -11.26 22.22
CA GLU A 282 2.47 -11.33 21.58
C GLU A 282 2.61 -11.13 20.07
N ARG A 283 1.92 -11.97 19.31
CA ARG A 283 1.78 -11.77 17.87
C ARG A 283 0.73 -10.70 17.63
N ILE A 284 1.10 -9.71 16.82
CA ILE A 284 0.17 -8.65 16.41
C ILE A 284 -0.30 -8.95 15.00
N ASP A 285 -1.59 -9.27 14.88
CA ASP A 285 -2.26 -9.39 13.59
C ASP A 285 -3.05 -8.11 13.32
N LEU A 286 -3.01 -7.63 12.08
CA LEU A 286 -3.81 -6.47 11.68
C LEU A 286 -5.24 -6.92 11.39
N PRO A 287 -6.26 -6.23 11.95
CA PRO A 287 -7.63 -6.54 11.66
C PRO A 287 -7.89 -6.29 10.18
N SER A 288 -8.05 -7.38 9.43
CA SER A 288 -8.49 -7.34 8.05
C SER A 288 -10.01 -7.30 7.99
N SER A 289 -10.55 -6.79 6.89
CA SER A 289 -11.98 -6.82 6.61
C SER A 289 -12.54 -8.25 6.64
N GLU A 290 -13.25 -8.63 7.69
CA GLU A 290 -14.12 -9.81 7.95
C GLU A 290 -13.69 -11.21 7.45
N THR A 291 -12.62 -11.38 6.65
CA THR A 291 -12.40 -12.62 5.87
C THR A 291 -10.95 -13.01 5.56
N SER A 292 -9.91 -12.22 5.90
CA SER A 292 -8.52 -12.61 5.56
C SER A 292 -7.42 -11.87 6.34
N ASP A 293 -6.85 -12.46 7.38
CA ASP A 293 -5.67 -11.93 8.10
C ASP A 293 -4.57 -11.43 7.12
N SER A 294 -3.93 -10.30 7.42
CA SER A 294 -2.78 -9.87 6.62
C SER A 294 -1.63 -10.86 6.82
N ASP A 295 -1.13 -11.40 5.71
CA ASP A 295 -0.10 -12.42 5.70
C ASP A 295 1.33 -11.87 5.81
N THR A 296 1.51 -10.55 5.72
CA THR A 296 2.83 -9.90 5.70
C THR A 296 2.77 -8.52 6.37
N ILE A 297 3.45 -8.38 7.51
CA ILE A 297 3.69 -7.12 8.22
C ILE A 297 5.21 -6.93 8.39
N LEU A 298 5.70 -5.74 8.04
CA LEU A 298 7.11 -5.41 7.87
C LEU A 298 7.47 -4.06 8.49
N GLN A 299 8.77 -3.90 8.78
CA GLN A 299 9.42 -2.62 9.09
C GLN A 299 8.70 -1.82 10.18
N PRO A 300 8.53 -2.41 11.38
CA PRO A 300 7.85 -1.75 12.48
C PRO A 300 8.68 -0.57 12.97
N ILE A 301 8.03 0.55 13.24
CA ILE A 301 8.69 1.73 13.79
C ILE A 301 7.81 2.45 14.80
N PHE A 302 8.35 2.75 15.98
CA PHE A 302 7.64 3.59 16.93
C PHE A 302 7.72 5.06 16.55
N SER A 303 6.61 5.76 16.76
CA SER A 303 6.46 7.21 16.66
C SER A 303 5.85 7.72 17.96
N GLU A 304 6.52 8.65 18.62
CA GLU A 304 6.06 9.29 19.85
C GLU A 304 5.37 10.62 19.51
N THR A 305 4.28 10.90 20.20
CA THR A 305 3.61 12.21 20.19
C THR A 305 4.28 13.17 21.17
N ASP A 306 4.01 14.47 21.05
CA ASP A 306 4.49 15.48 22.01
C ASP A 306 4.08 15.16 23.48
N THR A 307 2.95 14.47 23.68
CA THR A 307 2.45 14.05 25.00
C THR A 307 3.17 12.82 25.56
N GLY A 308 3.92 12.09 24.74
CA GLY A 308 4.65 10.88 25.12
C GLY A 308 3.92 9.58 24.79
N GLU A 309 2.75 9.63 24.15
CA GLU A 309 2.06 8.43 23.68
C GLU A 309 2.77 7.86 22.46
N ALA A 310 3.07 6.56 22.51
CA ALA A 310 3.70 5.84 21.42
C ALA A 310 2.67 5.16 20.51
N THR A 311 2.91 5.27 19.21
CA THR A 311 2.16 4.55 18.18
C THR A 311 3.14 3.75 17.34
N LEU A 312 2.72 2.59 16.86
CA LEU A 312 3.54 1.76 15.98
C LEU A 312 3.11 1.95 14.54
N ILE A 313 4.07 2.19 13.66
CA ILE A 313 3.83 2.29 12.22
C ILE A 313 4.43 1.08 11.56
N VAL A 314 3.69 0.48 10.64
CA VAL A 314 4.10 -0.74 9.96
C VAL A 314 3.74 -0.66 8.49
N SER A 315 4.49 -1.39 7.67
CA SER A 315 4.10 -1.69 6.31
C SER A 315 3.41 -3.04 6.27
N SER A 316 2.26 -3.16 5.61
CA SER A 316 1.52 -4.41 5.54
C SER A 316 0.89 -4.60 4.18
N VAL A 317 0.95 -5.84 3.67
CA VAL A 317 0.22 -6.21 2.46
C VAL A 317 -1.27 -6.20 2.78
N TYR A 318 -1.99 -5.34 2.07
CA TYR A 318 -3.43 -5.23 2.17
C TYR A 318 -4.07 -5.67 0.86
N GLU A 319 -4.80 -6.78 0.90
CA GLU A 319 -5.60 -7.22 -0.24
C GLU A 319 -6.98 -6.53 -0.17
N LYS A 320 -7.05 -5.28 -0.64
CA LYS A 320 -8.32 -4.52 -0.71
C LYS A 320 -9.33 -5.17 -1.66
N SER A 321 -8.82 -5.80 -2.72
CA SER A 321 -9.56 -6.39 -3.83
C SER A 321 -8.62 -7.39 -4.50
N ARG A 322 -9.13 -8.51 -5.02
CA ARG A 322 -8.34 -9.49 -5.80
C ARG A 322 -7.50 -8.89 -6.93
N ARG A 323 -7.84 -7.67 -7.35
CA ARG A 323 -7.13 -6.94 -8.40
C ARG A 323 -5.89 -6.24 -7.85
N MET A 324 -5.95 -5.70 -6.64
CA MET A 324 -4.94 -4.81 -6.09
C MET A 324 -4.31 -5.44 -4.86
N SER A 325 -3.08 -5.92 -5.04
CA SER A 325 -2.15 -6.15 -3.94
C SER A 325 -1.25 -4.93 -3.83
N SER A 326 -1.47 -4.08 -2.84
CA SER A 326 -0.52 -3.04 -2.43
C SER A 326 0.02 -3.36 -1.04
N GLN A 327 1.25 -2.91 -0.77
CA GLN A 327 1.76 -2.87 0.58
C GLN A 327 1.56 -1.45 1.09
N GLU A 328 0.71 -1.31 2.10
CA GLU A 328 0.27 -0.03 2.63
C GLU A 328 0.86 0.21 4.02
N VAL A 329 0.96 1.47 4.42
CA VAL A 329 1.40 1.93 5.72
C VAL A 329 0.20 2.02 6.66
N TYR A 330 0.33 1.44 7.84
CA TYR A 330 -0.67 1.47 8.91
C TYR A 330 -0.09 2.09 10.17
N GLN A 331 -0.91 2.89 10.85
CA GLN A 331 -0.69 3.34 12.22
C GLN A 331 -1.49 2.46 13.18
N LEU A 332 -0.80 1.89 14.15
CA LEU A 332 -1.35 1.02 15.18
C LEU A 332 -1.29 1.74 16.52
N SER A 333 -2.44 1.82 17.17
CA SER A 333 -2.58 2.36 18.53
C SER A 333 -2.85 1.20 19.48
N PHE A 334 -2.16 1.21 20.61
CA PHE A 334 -2.27 0.16 21.61
C PHE A 334 -2.84 0.74 22.90
N HIS A 335 -3.78 0.02 23.50
CA HIS A 335 -4.19 0.24 24.87
C HIS A 335 -3.59 -0.87 25.72
N GLU A 336 -2.72 -0.50 26.66
CA GLU A 336 -1.87 -1.45 27.39
C GLU A 336 -1.04 -2.29 26.39
N THR A 337 -1.32 -3.59 26.23
CA THR A 337 -0.64 -4.49 25.27
C THR A 337 -1.52 -4.83 24.06
N GLN A 338 -2.83 -4.56 24.12
CA GLN A 338 -3.75 -4.96 23.07
C GLN A 338 -3.87 -3.89 21.98
N LEU A 339 -3.96 -4.35 20.73
CA LEU A 339 -4.23 -3.49 19.59
C LEU A 339 -5.65 -2.89 19.72
N GLU A 340 -5.72 -1.58 19.90
CA GLU A 340 -6.99 -0.86 20.04
C GLU A 340 -7.54 -0.46 18.66
N SER A 341 -6.66 0.05 17.80
CA SER A 341 -7.05 0.51 16.46
C SER A 341 -5.91 0.40 15.46
N SER A 342 -6.29 0.20 14.19
CA SER A 342 -5.40 0.29 13.04
C SER A 342 -5.95 1.31 12.04
N THR A 343 -5.18 2.34 11.75
CA THR A 343 -5.54 3.41 10.81
C THR A 343 -4.63 3.33 9.60
N LYS A 344 -5.21 3.23 8.40
CA LYS A 344 -4.43 3.23 7.15
C LYS A 344 -3.92 4.64 6.86
N ILE A 345 -2.62 4.78 6.62
CA ILE A 345 -1.95 6.05 6.29
C ILE A 345 -1.82 6.20 4.78
N SER A 346 -1.33 5.17 4.09
CA SER A 346 -1.05 5.26 2.67
C SER A 346 -2.22 4.82 1.81
N GLN A 347 -2.18 5.29 0.57
CA GLN A 347 -2.96 4.75 -0.52
C GLN A 347 -2.14 4.91 -1.79
N ASN A 348 -1.33 3.90 -2.08
CA ASN A 348 -0.49 3.86 -3.27
C ASN A 348 -0.62 2.50 -3.97
N ASP A 349 -0.42 2.51 -5.29
CA ASP A 349 -0.41 1.29 -6.11
C ASP A 349 0.94 0.54 -6.02
N GLY A 350 1.75 0.83 -4.99
CA GLY A 350 3.14 0.38 -4.87
C GLY A 350 3.40 -0.46 -3.63
N PHE A 351 4.68 -0.69 -3.35
CA PHE A 351 5.11 -1.42 -2.15
C PHE A 351 5.68 -0.44 -1.13
N ALA A 352 4.84 0.09 -0.24
CA ALA A 352 5.29 1.02 0.78
C ALA A 352 6.26 0.34 1.76
N GLN A 353 7.49 0.84 1.82
CA GLN A 353 8.58 0.33 2.62
C GLN A 353 9.19 1.42 3.49
N TYR A 354 9.79 1.01 4.60
CA TYR A 354 10.52 1.85 5.54
C TYR A 354 9.72 3.09 5.99
N PRO A 355 8.50 2.90 6.51
CA PRO A 355 7.68 4.01 6.91
C PRO A 355 8.32 4.77 8.06
N LYS A 356 8.05 6.07 8.12
CA LYS A 356 8.35 6.97 9.23
C LYS A 356 7.15 7.86 9.46
N LEU A 357 6.85 8.12 10.73
CA LEU A 357 5.83 9.07 11.13
C LEU A 357 6.42 10.01 12.18
N VAL A 358 6.16 11.30 12.02
CA VAL A 358 6.31 12.29 13.08
C VAL A 358 4.95 12.87 13.38
N GLN A 359 4.64 12.98 14.67
CA GLN A 359 3.38 13.52 15.17
C GLN A 359 3.69 14.72 16.05
N SER A 360 3.26 15.89 15.60
CA SER A 360 3.17 17.08 16.43
C SER A 360 1.71 17.30 16.83
N SER A 361 1.48 18.04 17.90
CA SER A 361 0.16 18.43 18.42
C SER A 361 -0.87 18.81 17.34
N ASP A 362 -0.44 19.50 16.28
CA ASP A 362 -1.34 19.97 15.22
C ASP A 362 -1.20 19.24 13.87
N THR A 363 -0.14 18.46 13.66
CA THR A 363 0.14 17.86 12.34
C THR A 363 0.87 16.54 12.42
N ARG A 364 0.45 15.58 11.58
CA ARG A 364 1.11 14.30 11.37
C ARG A 364 1.70 14.25 9.96
N LEU A 365 2.96 13.82 9.87
CA LEU A 365 3.68 13.66 8.61
C LEU A 365 4.22 12.24 8.51
N ALA A 366 3.68 11.48 7.56
CA ALA A 366 4.16 10.16 7.21
C ALA A 366 5.01 10.21 5.95
N VAL A 367 6.10 9.47 5.92
CA VAL A 367 6.99 9.32 4.77
C VAL A 367 7.35 7.85 4.62
N TRP A 368 7.40 7.37 3.39
CA TRP A 368 7.83 6.00 3.09
C TRP A 368 8.48 5.95 1.70
N LEU A 369 9.09 4.80 1.44
CA LEU A 369 9.77 4.49 0.20
C LEU A 369 8.94 3.48 -0.61
N ASP A 370 9.11 3.49 -1.93
CA ASP A 370 8.59 2.46 -2.83
C ASP A 370 9.71 2.07 -3.80
N SER A 371 9.98 0.78 -3.94
CA SER A 371 11.12 0.29 -4.72
C SER A 371 10.94 0.62 -6.20
N ALA A 372 11.82 1.45 -6.77
CA ALA A 372 11.85 1.72 -8.21
C ALA A 372 12.72 0.71 -8.96
N ASN A 373 13.84 0.31 -8.35
CA ASN A 373 14.74 -0.77 -8.76
C ASN A 373 15.54 -1.28 -7.55
N GLU A 374 16.53 -2.15 -7.75
CA GLU A 374 17.33 -2.74 -6.66
C GLU A 374 18.09 -1.73 -5.79
N ALA A 375 18.37 -0.52 -6.29
CA ALA A 375 19.21 0.48 -5.64
C ALA A 375 18.55 1.86 -5.49
N SER A 376 17.33 2.06 -5.98
CA SER A 376 16.64 3.33 -5.88
C SER A 376 15.16 3.20 -5.55
N TYR A 377 14.68 4.21 -4.82
CA TYR A 377 13.36 4.23 -4.22
C TYR A 377 12.65 5.54 -4.54
N ARG A 378 11.38 5.47 -4.90
CA ARG A 378 10.48 6.62 -4.92
C ARG A 378 10.18 7.02 -3.49
N VAL A 379 10.18 8.33 -3.22
CA VAL A 379 9.87 8.85 -1.88
C VAL A 379 8.46 9.42 -1.90
N TYR A 380 7.62 8.90 -1.01
CA TYR A 380 6.24 9.35 -0.84
C TYR A 380 6.06 9.99 0.53
N TYR A 381 5.23 11.04 0.59
CA TYR A 381 4.76 11.59 1.85
C TYR A 381 3.24 11.76 1.85
N ALA A 382 2.66 11.74 3.05
CA ALA A 382 1.27 12.10 3.30
C ALA A 382 1.15 12.83 4.64
N THR A 383 0.19 13.74 4.74
CA THR A 383 -0.12 14.46 5.97
C THR A 383 -1.63 14.53 6.21
N ASP A 384 -2.03 14.78 7.46
CA ASP A 384 -3.40 14.97 7.91
C ASP A 384 -3.87 16.44 7.83
N GLN A 385 -2.99 17.37 7.47
CA GLN A 385 -3.33 18.79 7.28
C GLN A 385 -4.54 18.96 6.35
N GLN A 386 -5.56 19.70 6.80
CA GLN A 386 -6.80 19.86 6.05
C GLN A 386 -6.61 20.40 4.61
N PRO A 387 -5.79 21.46 4.36
CA PRO A 387 -5.57 21.96 3.00
C PRO A 387 -4.92 20.92 2.06
N TYR A 388 -4.10 20.03 2.61
CA TYR A 388 -3.50 18.93 1.86
C TYR A 388 -4.58 17.92 1.44
N ARG A 389 -5.42 17.49 2.38
CA ARG A 389 -6.48 16.50 2.12
C ARG A 389 -7.47 17.00 1.09
N GLU A 390 -7.93 18.24 1.20
CA GLU A 390 -8.88 18.82 0.24
C GLU A 390 -8.31 18.88 -1.19
N ARG A 391 -6.98 19.09 -1.32
CA ARG A 391 -6.29 19.11 -2.60
C ARG A 391 -6.04 17.70 -3.17
N MET A 392 -5.67 16.75 -2.30
CA MET A 392 -5.19 15.43 -2.71
C MET A 392 -6.30 14.36 -2.76
N ASN A 393 -7.36 14.48 -1.96
CA ASN A 393 -8.47 13.53 -1.90
C ASN A 393 -9.51 13.81 -2.99
N ARG A 394 -9.07 13.74 -4.24
CA ARG A 394 -9.91 13.88 -5.43
C ARG A 394 -9.44 12.94 -6.52
N LEU A 395 -10.39 12.53 -7.37
CA LEU A 395 -10.06 11.86 -8.63
C LEU A 395 -9.37 12.86 -9.56
N THR A 396 -8.20 12.48 -10.06
CA THR A 396 -7.44 13.26 -11.02
C THR A 396 -7.65 12.74 -12.45
N ALA A 397 -7.23 13.54 -13.44
CA ALA A 397 -7.27 13.10 -14.83
C ALA A 397 -6.35 11.91 -15.09
N ASP A 398 -5.22 11.83 -14.37
CA ASP A 398 -4.27 10.72 -14.48
C ASP A 398 -4.88 9.41 -13.97
N ASP A 399 -5.65 9.46 -12.87
CA ASP A 399 -6.36 8.27 -12.36
C ASP A 399 -7.34 7.71 -13.40
N LEU A 400 -8.11 8.59 -14.06
CA LEU A 400 -9.03 8.19 -15.11
C LEU A 400 -8.31 7.67 -16.34
N ARG A 401 -7.15 8.23 -16.67
CA ARG A 401 -6.32 7.76 -17.79
C ARG A 401 -5.78 6.35 -17.52
N THR A 402 -5.12 6.13 -16.38
CA THR A 402 -4.60 4.83 -15.98
C THR A 402 -5.71 3.79 -15.90
N ALA A 403 -6.86 4.14 -15.34
CA ALA A 403 -8.02 3.27 -15.33
C ALA A 403 -8.52 2.94 -16.74
N ALA A 404 -8.57 3.92 -17.66
CA ALA A 404 -8.97 3.70 -19.05
C ALA A 404 -8.01 2.79 -19.83
N GLU A 405 -6.71 2.87 -19.55
CA GLU A 405 -5.69 1.98 -20.14
C GLU A 405 -5.92 0.49 -19.76
N ASN A 406 -6.55 0.23 -18.61
CA ASN A 406 -6.89 -1.11 -18.13
C ASN A 406 -8.25 -1.65 -18.62
N VAL A 407 -9.14 -0.80 -19.15
CA VAL A 407 -10.47 -1.21 -19.63
C VAL A 407 -10.42 -2.25 -20.77
N PRO A 408 -9.53 -2.16 -21.77
CA PRO A 408 -9.43 -3.17 -22.84
C PRO A 408 -9.24 -4.59 -22.33
N LEU A 409 -8.52 -4.78 -21.22
CA LEU A 409 -8.33 -6.09 -20.59
C LEU A 409 -9.66 -6.65 -20.08
N LEU A 410 -10.44 -5.83 -19.36
CA LEU A 410 -11.79 -6.20 -18.91
C LEU A 410 -12.67 -6.60 -20.09
N TRP A 411 -12.58 -5.87 -21.20
CA TRP A 411 -13.36 -6.17 -22.40
C TRP A 411 -12.92 -7.44 -23.10
N GLY A 412 -11.63 -7.79 -23.07
CA GLY A 412 -11.15 -9.10 -23.52
C GLY A 412 -11.84 -10.25 -22.77
N ILE A 413 -11.96 -10.13 -21.45
CA ILE A 413 -12.70 -11.10 -20.61
C ILE A 413 -14.20 -11.09 -20.95
N GLY A 414 -14.77 -9.90 -21.17
CA GLY A 414 -16.15 -9.72 -21.65
C GLY A 414 -16.41 -10.42 -22.98
N LEU A 415 -15.45 -10.39 -23.91
CA LEU A 415 -15.56 -11.04 -25.21
C LEU A 415 -15.54 -12.56 -25.10
N VAL A 416 -14.66 -13.12 -24.26
CA VAL A 416 -14.62 -14.57 -24.01
C VAL A 416 -15.92 -15.05 -23.37
N THR A 417 -16.41 -14.33 -22.36
CA THR A 417 -17.68 -14.65 -21.67
C THR A 417 -18.90 -14.47 -22.58
N TRP A 418 -18.85 -13.53 -23.52
CA TRP A 418 -19.86 -13.38 -24.57
C TRP A 418 -20.06 -14.65 -25.41
N PHE A 419 -18.97 -15.30 -25.86
CA PHE A 419 -19.07 -16.57 -26.60
C PHE A 419 -19.71 -17.68 -25.77
N LEU A 420 -19.34 -17.78 -24.49
CA LEU A 420 -19.93 -18.76 -23.56
C LEU A 420 -21.42 -18.51 -23.31
N SER A 421 -21.86 -17.26 -23.44
CA SER A 421 -23.23 -16.82 -23.20
C SER A 421 -24.17 -16.99 -24.40
N LEU A 422 -23.64 -17.35 -25.58
CA LEU A 422 -24.46 -17.73 -26.75
C LEU A 422 -25.40 -18.89 -26.43
N LYS A 423 -25.11 -19.66 -25.36
CA LYS A 423 -26.00 -20.69 -24.84
C LYS A 423 -27.43 -20.22 -24.56
N TRP A 424 -27.64 -18.92 -24.27
CA TRP A 424 -28.97 -18.36 -24.02
C TRP A 424 -29.89 -18.34 -25.24
N ILE A 425 -29.31 -18.41 -26.46
CA ILE A 425 -30.05 -18.36 -27.71
C ILE A 425 -30.62 -19.74 -28.08
N PHE A 426 -30.09 -20.85 -27.54
CA PHE A 426 -30.46 -22.19 -28.00
C PHE A 426 -31.96 -22.48 -27.90
N LEU A 427 -32.58 -22.29 -26.74
CA LEU A 427 -34.00 -22.57 -26.56
C LEU A 427 -34.90 -21.73 -27.50
N PRO A 428 -34.82 -20.39 -27.50
CA PRO A 428 -35.66 -19.59 -28.38
C PRO A 428 -35.31 -19.76 -29.87
N GLY A 429 -34.05 -20.09 -30.20
CA GLY A 429 -33.59 -20.42 -31.54
C GLY A 429 -34.19 -21.73 -32.05
N ILE A 430 -34.14 -22.80 -31.26
CA ILE A 430 -34.77 -24.09 -31.59
C ILE A 430 -36.27 -23.91 -31.78
N TYR A 431 -36.94 -23.16 -30.90
CA TYR A 431 -38.36 -22.87 -31.03
C TYR A 431 -38.69 -22.19 -32.38
N LEU A 432 -37.94 -21.16 -32.79
CA LEU A 432 -38.15 -20.51 -34.08
C LEU A 432 -37.79 -21.41 -35.27
N LEU A 433 -36.75 -22.24 -35.16
CA LEU A 433 -36.37 -23.19 -36.21
C LEU A 433 -37.45 -24.25 -36.42
N VAL A 434 -37.99 -24.83 -35.34
CA VAL A 434 -39.10 -25.80 -35.39
C VAL A 434 -40.35 -25.16 -36.00
N LEU A 435 -40.69 -23.95 -35.56
CA LEU A 435 -41.84 -23.21 -36.09
C LEU A 435 -41.68 -22.91 -37.58
N ASN A 436 -40.48 -22.51 -38.02
CA ASN A 436 -40.19 -22.25 -39.43
C ASN A 436 -40.20 -23.54 -40.27
N ALA A 437 -39.63 -24.63 -39.76
CA ALA A 437 -39.51 -25.89 -40.51
C ALA A 437 -40.83 -26.67 -40.63
N PHE A 438 -41.64 -26.69 -39.57
CA PHE A 438 -42.85 -27.52 -39.51
C PHE A 438 -44.16 -26.72 -39.61
N TRP A 439 -44.15 -25.43 -39.26
CA TRP A 439 -45.37 -24.60 -39.17
C TRP A 439 -45.17 -23.20 -39.77
N GLN A 440 -44.54 -23.12 -40.94
CA GLN A 440 -44.21 -21.85 -41.62
C GLN A 440 -45.42 -20.90 -41.76
N HIS A 441 -46.62 -21.42 -42.01
CA HIS A 441 -47.82 -20.59 -42.08
C HIS A 441 -48.13 -19.86 -40.76
N GLN A 442 -47.87 -20.46 -39.60
CA GLN A 442 -48.02 -19.80 -38.29
C GLN A 442 -46.89 -18.79 -38.05
N TYR A 443 -45.67 -19.14 -38.43
CA TYR A 443 -44.49 -18.27 -38.38
C TYR A 443 -44.74 -16.93 -39.10
N ASP A 444 -45.28 -16.99 -40.32
CA ASP A 444 -45.53 -15.81 -41.18
C ASP A 444 -46.81 -15.05 -40.82
N SER A 445 -47.87 -15.74 -40.34
CA SER A 445 -49.16 -15.11 -40.04
C SER A 445 -49.19 -14.35 -38.72
N ARG A 446 -48.39 -14.76 -37.71
CA ARG A 446 -48.37 -14.13 -36.38
C ARG A 446 -46.96 -13.77 -35.89
N PRO A 447 -46.16 -13.01 -36.67
CA PRO A 447 -44.76 -12.75 -36.36
C PRO A 447 -44.56 -11.95 -35.07
N ARG A 448 -45.53 -11.11 -34.67
CA ARG A 448 -45.45 -10.39 -33.38
C ARG A 448 -45.52 -11.35 -32.19
N LEU A 449 -46.47 -12.30 -32.22
CA LEU A 449 -46.68 -13.26 -31.15
C LEU A 449 -45.43 -14.12 -30.96
N HIS A 450 -44.95 -14.73 -32.03
CA HIS A 450 -43.80 -15.65 -31.96
C HIS A 450 -42.51 -14.93 -31.56
N PHE A 451 -42.31 -13.68 -31.99
CA PHE A 451 -41.20 -12.86 -31.48
C PHE A 451 -41.27 -12.65 -29.96
N PHE A 452 -42.44 -12.28 -29.41
CA PHE A 452 -42.58 -12.07 -27.97
C PHE A 452 -42.47 -13.36 -27.15
N ILE A 453 -42.95 -14.49 -27.69
CA ILE A 453 -42.75 -15.81 -27.07
C ILE A 453 -41.24 -16.13 -27.00
N SER A 454 -40.51 -15.99 -28.11
CA SER A 454 -39.07 -16.23 -28.13
C SER A 454 -38.29 -15.27 -27.24
N LEU A 455 -38.69 -13.99 -27.20
CA LEU A 455 -38.11 -12.99 -26.31
C LEU A 455 -38.34 -13.38 -24.84
N GLY A 456 -39.56 -13.83 -24.49
CA GLY A 456 -39.87 -14.32 -23.15
C GLY A 456 -39.06 -15.56 -22.77
N MET A 457 -38.92 -16.52 -23.69
CA MET A 457 -38.04 -17.69 -23.51
C MET A 457 -36.59 -17.27 -23.28
N TYR A 458 -36.07 -16.35 -24.09
CA TYR A 458 -34.71 -15.82 -23.97
C TYR A 458 -34.46 -15.19 -22.59
N VAL A 459 -35.33 -14.26 -22.16
CA VAL A 459 -35.21 -13.59 -20.86
C VAL A 459 -35.33 -14.59 -19.72
N GLY A 460 -36.22 -15.59 -19.84
CA GLY A 460 -36.34 -16.68 -18.88
C GLY A 460 -35.06 -17.50 -18.74
N VAL A 461 -34.45 -17.92 -19.85
CA VAL A 461 -33.16 -18.66 -19.84
C VAL A 461 -32.05 -17.80 -19.25
N LYS A 462 -31.95 -16.53 -19.64
CA LYS A 462 -30.97 -15.57 -19.11
C LYS A 462 -31.11 -15.41 -17.59
N ALA A 463 -32.34 -15.28 -17.09
CA ALA A 463 -32.61 -15.16 -15.66
C ALA A 463 -32.26 -16.42 -14.87
N LEU A 464 -32.45 -17.61 -15.43
CA LEU A 464 -32.08 -18.88 -14.78
C LEU A 464 -30.56 -19.10 -14.72
N LEU A 465 -29.83 -18.66 -15.76
CA LEU A 465 -28.38 -18.84 -15.88
C LEU A 465 -27.58 -17.65 -15.32
N VAL A 466 -28.25 -16.74 -14.61
CA VAL A 466 -27.66 -15.51 -14.08
C VAL A 466 -26.63 -15.74 -12.97
N GLY A 467 -26.75 -16.86 -12.26
CA GLY A 467 -25.86 -17.21 -11.14
C GLY A 467 -24.38 -17.27 -11.54
N ASP A 468 -24.08 -17.48 -12.82
CA ASP A 468 -22.71 -17.48 -13.37
C ASP A 468 -21.97 -16.16 -13.11
N TYR A 469 -22.69 -15.04 -12.97
CA TYR A 469 -22.14 -13.68 -12.76
C TYR A 469 -22.14 -13.21 -11.30
N ARG A 470 -22.69 -14.00 -10.37
CA ARG A 470 -22.78 -13.68 -8.94
C ARG A 470 -22.02 -14.68 -8.07
N LYS A 471 -20.95 -15.27 -8.61
CA LYS A 471 -20.03 -16.10 -7.81
C LYS A 471 -19.42 -15.25 -6.70
N ALA A 472 -19.04 -15.88 -5.57
CA ALA A 472 -18.45 -15.20 -4.42
C ALA A 472 -17.32 -14.23 -4.82
N ALA A 473 -16.44 -14.67 -5.73
CA ALA A 473 -15.34 -13.84 -6.25
C ALA A 473 -15.80 -12.57 -6.99
N ALA A 474 -16.95 -12.59 -7.68
CA ALA A 474 -17.49 -11.41 -8.36
C ALA A 474 -18.18 -10.45 -7.38
N LEU A 475 -18.78 -10.98 -6.32
CA LEU A 475 -19.42 -10.17 -5.28
C LEU A 475 -18.39 -9.37 -4.47
N GLN A 476 -17.19 -9.90 -4.26
CA GLN A 476 -16.10 -9.19 -3.56
C GLN A 476 -15.70 -7.87 -4.23
N VAL A 477 -15.83 -7.76 -5.56
CA VAL A 477 -15.46 -6.56 -6.32
C VAL A 477 -16.70 -5.70 -6.68
N MET A 478 -17.91 -6.21 -6.38
CA MET A 478 -19.15 -5.53 -6.69
C MET A 478 -19.49 -4.53 -5.57
N PRO A 479 -19.71 -3.24 -5.88
CA PRO A 479 -20.17 -2.27 -4.89
C PRO A 479 -21.43 -2.77 -4.17
N ASP A 480 -21.54 -2.51 -2.86
CA ASP A 480 -22.64 -3.01 -2.03
C ASP A 480 -24.04 -2.66 -2.58
N VAL A 481 -24.18 -1.51 -3.23
CA VAL A 481 -25.43 -1.07 -3.86
C VAL A 481 -25.86 -1.98 -5.03
N LEU A 482 -24.91 -2.65 -5.70
CA LEU A 482 -25.15 -3.55 -6.83
C LEU A 482 -25.27 -5.03 -6.43
N GLN A 483 -24.83 -5.40 -5.23
CA GLN A 483 -24.89 -6.79 -4.74
C GLN A 483 -26.32 -7.35 -4.54
N PRO A 484 -27.34 -6.56 -4.12
CA PRO A 484 -28.71 -7.04 -3.97
C PRO A 484 -29.26 -7.68 -5.25
N ILE A 485 -29.89 -8.85 -5.10
CA ILE A 485 -30.36 -9.64 -6.24
C ILE A 485 -31.35 -8.88 -7.12
N LEU A 486 -32.19 -8.03 -6.53
CA LEU A 486 -33.16 -7.22 -7.26
C LEU A 486 -32.49 -6.18 -8.16
N VAL A 487 -31.45 -5.48 -7.66
CA VAL A 487 -30.70 -4.49 -8.44
C VAL A 487 -30.01 -5.15 -9.62
N TYR A 488 -29.43 -6.33 -9.38
CA TYR A 488 -28.84 -7.14 -10.44
C TYR A 488 -29.87 -7.51 -11.53
N PHE A 489 -31.06 -7.98 -11.16
CA PHE A 489 -32.12 -8.27 -12.13
C PHE A 489 -32.59 -7.01 -12.88
N SER A 490 -32.69 -5.86 -12.19
CA SER A 490 -32.98 -4.59 -12.83
C SER A 490 -31.95 -4.23 -13.89
N MET A 491 -30.66 -4.45 -13.64
CA MET A 491 -29.61 -4.25 -14.65
C MET A 491 -29.80 -5.14 -15.87
N LEU A 492 -30.14 -6.42 -15.69
CA LEU A 492 -30.41 -7.32 -16.82
C LEU A 492 -31.61 -6.86 -17.66
N VAL A 493 -32.67 -6.37 -17.00
CA VAL A 493 -33.87 -5.84 -17.65
C VAL A 493 -33.53 -4.55 -18.41
N ILE A 494 -32.69 -3.68 -17.85
CA ILE A 494 -32.22 -2.46 -18.52
C ILE A 494 -31.43 -2.81 -19.78
N MET A 495 -30.50 -3.77 -19.71
CA MET A 495 -29.72 -4.20 -20.88
C MET A 495 -30.63 -4.79 -21.97
N ALA A 496 -31.57 -5.66 -21.58
CA ALA A 496 -32.53 -6.24 -22.51
C ALA A 496 -33.44 -5.15 -23.13
N PHE A 497 -33.86 -4.16 -22.33
CA PHE A 497 -34.66 -3.05 -22.84
C PHE A 497 -33.89 -2.20 -23.84
N LEU A 498 -32.62 -1.85 -23.54
CA LEU A 498 -31.75 -1.11 -24.46
C LEU A 498 -31.53 -1.89 -25.76
N ALA A 499 -31.21 -3.18 -25.68
CA ALA A 499 -31.06 -4.04 -26.83
C ALA A 499 -32.35 -4.12 -27.67
N TYR A 500 -33.52 -4.16 -27.02
CA TYR A 500 -34.81 -4.16 -27.69
C TYR A 500 -35.08 -2.85 -28.44
N VAL A 501 -34.84 -1.70 -27.80
CA VAL A 501 -34.99 -0.38 -28.43
C VAL A 501 -34.06 -0.25 -29.64
N SER A 502 -32.79 -0.65 -29.50
CA SER A 502 -31.83 -0.66 -30.61
C SER A 502 -32.25 -1.58 -31.75
N THR A 503 -32.72 -2.79 -31.44
CA THR A 503 -33.25 -3.75 -32.42
C THR A 503 -34.46 -3.17 -33.16
N ARG A 504 -35.35 -2.49 -32.44
CA ARG A 504 -36.54 -1.85 -33.01
C ARG A 504 -36.16 -0.72 -33.97
N LEU A 505 -35.14 0.07 -33.65
CA LEU A 505 -34.63 1.13 -34.52
C LEU A 505 -33.97 0.55 -35.76
N TRP A 506 -33.12 -0.47 -35.61
CA TRP A 506 -32.50 -1.18 -36.72
C TRP A 506 -33.54 -1.79 -37.67
N ARG A 507 -34.57 -2.43 -37.12
CA ARG A 507 -35.68 -3.00 -37.88
C ARG A 507 -36.42 -1.99 -38.74
N LYS A 508 -36.58 -0.73 -38.32
CA LYS A 508 -37.32 0.28 -39.10
C LYS A 508 -36.74 0.52 -40.50
N GLY A 509 -35.48 0.17 -40.73
CA GLY A 509 -34.86 0.29 -42.05
C GLY A 509 -34.80 -1.01 -42.85
N LEU A 510 -35.36 -2.13 -42.35
CA LEU A 510 -35.57 -3.35 -43.14
C LEU A 510 -36.91 -3.27 -43.89
N GLY A 511 -36.93 -3.67 -45.16
CA GLY A 511 -38.14 -3.73 -45.98
C GLY A 511 -39.13 -4.79 -45.51
N ASP A 512 -38.62 -5.97 -45.13
CA ASP A 512 -39.42 -7.11 -44.68
C ASP A 512 -39.03 -7.53 -43.26
N ARG A 513 -40.02 -8.06 -42.52
CA ARG A 513 -39.81 -8.51 -41.15
C ARG A 513 -39.43 -9.98 -41.12
N ASN A 514 -38.18 -10.26 -40.72
CA ASN A 514 -37.74 -11.62 -40.38
C ASN A 514 -37.57 -11.73 -38.86
N ILE A 515 -38.44 -12.50 -38.19
CA ILE A 515 -38.44 -12.61 -36.72
C ILE A 515 -37.24 -13.36 -36.16
N GLY A 516 -36.69 -14.33 -36.90
CA GLY A 516 -35.46 -15.02 -36.53
C GLY A 516 -34.26 -14.07 -36.53
N LEU A 517 -34.15 -13.25 -37.58
CA LEU A 517 -33.10 -12.22 -37.71
C LEU A 517 -33.28 -11.10 -36.67
N GLU A 518 -34.51 -10.67 -36.40
CA GLU A 518 -34.85 -9.68 -35.36
C GLU A 518 -34.44 -10.20 -33.97
N LEU A 519 -34.79 -11.43 -33.62
CA LEU A 519 -34.41 -12.05 -32.34
C LEU A 519 -32.90 -12.29 -32.24
N PHE A 520 -32.27 -12.76 -33.31
CA PHE A 520 -30.83 -13.02 -33.32
C PHE A 520 -30.04 -11.73 -33.09
N TYR A 521 -30.40 -10.65 -33.79
CA TYR A 521 -29.77 -9.34 -33.57
C TYR A 521 -29.99 -8.84 -32.13
N PHE A 522 -31.22 -8.94 -31.62
CA PHE A 522 -31.54 -8.61 -30.24
C PHE A 522 -30.66 -9.38 -29.24
N ALA A 523 -30.60 -10.70 -29.40
CA ALA A 523 -29.88 -11.56 -28.46
C ALA A 523 -28.37 -11.31 -28.54
N LEU A 524 -27.79 -11.15 -29.74
CA LEU A 524 -26.37 -10.80 -29.86
C LEU A 524 -26.04 -9.49 -29.15
N LEU A 525 -26.89 -8.47 -29.32
CA LEU A 525 -26.69 -7.16 -28.69
C LEU A 525 -26.87 -7.21 -27.17
N ASP A 526 -27.90 -7.90 -26.67
CA ASP A 526 -28.13 -8.04 -25.22
C ASP A 526 -27.04 -8.88 -24.54
N ILE A 527 -26.63 -9.99 -25.15
CA ILE A 527 -25.50 -10.80 -24.65
C ILE A 527 -24.23 -9.95 -24.64
N PHE A 528 -23.99 -9.16 -25.69
CA PHE A 528 -22.84 -8.27 -25.78
C PHE A 528 -22.84 -7.22 -24.67
N MET A 529 -23.93 -6.46 -24.53
CA MET A 529 -24.06 -5.43 -23.49
C MET A 529 -23.96 -6.02 -22.08
N THR A 530 -24.60 -7.17 -21.83
CA THR A 530 -24.60 -7.82 -20.52
C THR A 530 -23.21 -8.33 -20.13
N ASN A 531 -22.50 -8.97 -21.06
CA ASN A 531 -21.15 -9.48 -20.78
C ASN A 531 -20.13 -8.35 -20.72
N LEU A 532 -20.26 -7.33 -21.56
CA LEU A 532 -19.42 -6.15 -21.50
C LEU A 532 -19.61 -5.43 -20.17
N TRP A 533 -20.84 -5.24 -19.69
CA TRP A 533 -21.10 -4.68 -18.37
C TRP A 533 -20.49 -5.52 -17.25
N SER A 534 -20.74 -6.83 -17.29
CA SER A 534 -20.38 -7.73 -16.20
C SER A 534 -18.90 -8.08 -16.17
N SER A 535 -18.13 -7.79 -17.22
CA SER A 535 -16.70 -8.09 -17.27
C SER A 535 -15.91 -7.37 -16.19
N TYR A 536 -16.37 -6.18 -15.79
CA TYR A 536 -15.83 -5.46 -14.63
C TYR A 536 -16.00 -6.23 -13.31
N PHE A 537 -16.91 -7.18 -13.16
CA PHE A 537 -17.02 -7.98 -11.92
C PHE A 537 -16.37 -9.35 -12.04
N MET A 538 -16.07 -9.79 -13.26
CA MET A 538 -15.53 -11.12 -13.53
C MET A 538 -14.00 -11.17 -13.63
N SER A 539 -13.35 -10.01 -13.82
CA SER A 539 -11.88 -9.96 -13.95
C SER A 539 -11.18 -10.16 -12.60
N PRO A 540 -10.20 -11.08 -12.49
CA PRO A 540 -9.32 -11.14 -11.33
C PRO A 540 -8.16 -10.14 -11.39
N ALA A 541 -7.93 -9.40 -12.48
CA ALA A 541 -6.64 -8.71 -12.71
C ALA A 541 -6.70 -7.19 -12.52
N THR A 542 -5.73 -6.64 -11.78
CA THR A 542 -4.84 -5.56 -12.26
C THR A 542 -3.39 -6.08 -12.21
N PHE A 543 -2.54 -5.62 -13.13
CA PHE A 543 -1.09 -5.84 -13.08
C PHE A 543 -0.42 -4.70 -12.33
#